data_AF-A0A7S2P4C0-F1
#
_entry.id   AF-A0A7S2P4C0-F1
#
_cell.length_a   1.000
_cell.length_b   1.000
_cell.length_c   1.000
_cell.angle_alpha   90.00
_cell.angle_beta   90.00
_cell.angle_gamma   90.00
#
_symmetry.space_group_name_H-M   'P 1'
#
loop_
_entity.id
_entity.type
_entity.pdbx_description
1 polymer ?
#
loop_
_entity_poly.entity_id
_entity_poly.type
_entity_poly.pdbx_seq_one_letter_code
_entity_poly.pdbx_strand_id
1 'polypeptide(L)'
;HNSSASTMAMAIYHLAAGIVLLFVAHNVSAASEPYANVTLHSPLMSARVFLPYKDESEDSQYYVGSRFEHGSMIGDVVCGHKTVYGREMWRTPHDALWPESGVGLASEFGCGDDGPTCAGKGDITNGVLGYESAKNGEPFLKIGVGALIKGSCPDCLTDPTDDYKFNSPYKFYRQPKWSTLPSPSPNEVSYLHEESLGDLGYRIQKTIRLEGNIMTVRTILSNSGKKQFSTPWYSHHFFTGDNDPVGPGYGIDLGLSEYGVRASAPLFDQPGIGLGWAEDLNTYANVTMARDGSISMRMSKTIPEGVRLKAEFLDEQTITLTDGSFTLHAPNGLSVEERIPELQSQSRNPFIYKYNVYAERGTLSPEPMLLLYLQPAETTVWTQHLKFTSPVDARFGAPFLSMYLPSDWQNPIFMYWRSALAVALCSAAFAGFYSMFIGTRRVDAYAPIPDAAVDVV
;
A
#
# COMPACT_ATOMS: atom_id res chain seq x y z
N HIS A 1 -22.45 64.72 -17.24
CA HIS A 1 -21.49 63.97 -18.06
C HIS A 1 -20.33 63.30 -17.28
N ASN A 2 -20.34 63.23 -15.93
CA ASN A 2 -19.19 62.70 -15.16
C ASN A 2 -19.49 61.51 -14.22
N SER A 3 -20.70 60.91 -14.21
CA SER A 3 -21.00 59.81 -13.28
C SER A 3 -20.79 58.40 -13.85
N SER A 4 -20.75 58.23 -15.18
CA SER A 4 -20.62 56.89 -15.81
C SER A 4 -19.18 56.39 -15.90
N ALA A 5 -18.19 57.28 -15.88
CA ALA A 5 -16.78 56.89 -16.00
C ALA A 5 -16.23 56.27 -14.70
N SER A 6 -16.72 56.70 -13.52
CA SER A 6 -16.21 56.21 -12.23
C SER A 6 -16.71 54.80 -11.89
N THR A 7 -17.94 54.46 -12.27
CA THR A 7 -18.54 53.14 -12.07
C THR A 7 -17.91 52.08 -12.97
N MET A 8 -17.52 52.46 -14.20
CA MET A 8 -16.84 51.55 -15.11
C MET A 8 -15.39 51.27 -14.67
N ALA A 9 -14.70 52.26 -14.11
CA ALA A 9 -13.35 52.09 -13.56
C ALA A 9 -13.32 51.18 -12.31
N MET A 10 -14.30 51.29 -11.41
CA MET A 10 -14.43 50.37 -10.26
C MET A 10 -14.72 48.93 -10.68
N ALA A 11 -15.57 48.72 -11.68
CA ALA A 11 -15.90 47.38 -12.17
C ALA A 11 -14.68 46.65 -12.77
N ILE A 12 -13.83 47.38 -13.50
CA ILE A 12 -12.58 46.83 -14.06
C ILE A 12 -11.57 46.53 -12.94
N TYR A 13 -11.50 47.35 -11.90
CA TYR A 13 -10.64 47.09 -10.73
C TYR A 13 -11.07 45.85 -9.94
N HIS A 14 -12.37 45.64 -9.74
CA HIS A 14 -12.89 44.45 -9.06
C HIS A 14 -12.72 43.17 -9.90
N LEU A 15 -12.86 43.26 -11.23
CA LEU A 15 -12.62 42.12 -12.13
C LEU A 15 -11.14 41.75 -12.19
N ALA A 16 -10.24 42.75 -12.26
CA ALA A 16 -8.80 42.52 -12.23
C ALA A 16 -8.32 41.99 -10.88
N ALA A 17 -8.83 42.51 -9.76
CA ALA A 17 -8.53 41.98 -8.42
C ALA A 17 -9.06 40.56 -8.23
N GLY A 18 -10.23 40.22 -8.77
CA GLY A 18 -10.79 38.87 -8.78
C GLY A 18 -9.97 37.89 -9.62
N ILE A 19 -9.47 38.31 -10.79
CA ILE A 19 -8.58 37.49 -11.63
C ILE A 19 -7.21 37.30 -10.97
N VAL A 20 -6.65 38.32 -10.31
CA VAL A 20 -5.40 38.19 -9.56
C VAL A 20 -5.58 37.29 -8.34
N LEU A 21 -6.70 37.35 -7.62
CA LEU A 21 -7.02 36.40 -6.53
C LEU A 21 -7.25 34.97 -7.03
N LEU A 22 -7.85 34.78 -8.22
CA LEU A 22 -7.99 33.47 -8.84
C LEU A 22 -6.63 32.92 -9.34
N PHE A 23 -5.72 33.76 -9.80
CA PHE A 23 -4.35 33.37 -10.16
C PHE A 23 -3.45 33.12 -8.94
N VAL A 24 -3.65 33.83 -7.83
CA VAL A 24 -2.94 33.58 -6.57
C VAL A 24 -3.50 32.34 -5.87
N ALA A 25 -4.80 32.05 -5.98
CA ALA A 25 -5.41 30.83 -5.44
C ALA A 25 -5.06 29.56 -6.25
N HIS A 26 -4.79 29.67 -7.56
CA HIS A 26 -4.26 28.55 -8.37
C HIS A 26 -2.75 28.33 -8.21
N ASN A 27 -2.05 29.24 -7.52
CA ASN A 27 -0.64 29.11 -7.18
C ASN A 27 -0.43 28.89 -5.67
N VAL A 28 -1.43 28.34 -4.96
CA VAL A 28 -1.11 27.58 -3.75
C VAL A 28 -0.22 26.45 -4.22
N SER A 29 1.07 26.66 -3.99
CA SER A 29 2.16 25.74 -4.27
C SER A 29 1.69 24.35 -3.87
N ALA A 30 1.40 23.51 -4.87
CA ALA A 30 1.73 22.11 -4.73
C ALA A 30 3.24 22.13 -4.50
N ALA A 31 3.65 22.15 -3.22
CA ALA A 31 5.03 21.90 -2.88
C ALA A 31 5.39 20.61 -3.64
N SER A 32 6.41 20.69 -4.50
CA SER A 32 6.85 19.52 -5.26
C SER A 32 7.13 18.42 -4.24
N GLU A 33 6.33 17.36 -4.25
CA GLU A 33 6.51 16.22 -3.35
C GLU A 33 7.96 15.74 -3.54
N PRO A 34 8.78 15.67 -2.47
CA PRO A 34 10.20 15.38 -2.61
C PRO A 34 10.49 13.94 -3.03
N TYR A 35 9.50 13.05 -2.91
CA TYR A 35 9.67 11.62 -3.11
C TYR A 35 9.17 11.13 -4.49
N ALA A 36 9.92 10.22 -5.09
CA ALA A 36 9.55 9.49 -6.29
C ALA A 36 8.26 8.70 -6.05
N ASN A 37 7.23 9.01 -6.82
CA ASN A 37 5.91 8.40 -6.67
C ASN A 37 5.18 8.31 -8.01
N VAL A 38 4.17 7.45 -8.03
CA VAL A 38 3.10 7.45 -9.03
C VAL A 38 1.76 7.57 -8.31
N THR A 39 0.79 8.23 -8.93
CA THR A 39 -0.59 8.24 -8.44
C THR A 39 -1.45 7.43 -9.40
N LEU A 40 -2.05 6.36 -8.88
CA LEU A 40 -3.03 5.56 -9.61
C LEU A 40 -4.40 6.21 -9.44
N HIS A 41 -5.20 6.28 -10.50
CA HIS A 41 -6.50 6.95 -10.48
C HIS A 41 -7.65 6.02 -10.87
N SER A 42 -8.82 6.23 -10.26
CA SER A 42 -10.09 5.69 -10.74
C SER A 42 -11.15 6.79 -10.69
N PRO A 43 -12.37 6.56 -11.23
CA PRO A 43 -13.46 7.51 -11.06
C PRO A 43 -13.88 7.75 -9.60
N LEU A 44 -13.50 6.87 -8.66
CA LEU A 44 -13.93 6.90 -7.26
C LEU A 44 -12.82 7.36 -6.30
N MET A 45 -11.57 7.10 -6.62
CA MET A 45 -10.45 7.32 -5.70
C MET A 45 -9.10 7.46 -6.42
N SER A 46 -8.09 7.90 -5.67
CA SER A 46 -6.69 7.87 -6.10
C SER A 46 -5.82 7.25 -5.02
N ALA A 47 -4.78 6.52 -5.42
CA ALA A 47 -3.81 5.93 -4.51
C ALA A 47 -2.40 6.36 -4.90
N ARG A 48 -1.67 6.96 -3.97
CA ARG A 48 -0.25 7.26 -4.14
C ARG A 48 0.57 6.02 -3.84
N VAL A 49 1.51 5.68 -4.73
CA VAL A 49 2.50 4.62 -4.54
C VAL A 49 3.87 5.28 -4.56
N PHE A 50 4.64 5.12 -3.49
CA PHE A 50 6.04 5.52 -3.49
C PHE A 50 6.86 4.47 -4.23
N LEU A 51 7.63 4.92 -5.20
CA LEU A 51 8.44 4.01 -6.01
C LEU A 51 9.67 3.59 -5.21
N PRO A 52 10.13 2.33 -5.33
CA PRO A 52 11.38 1.91 -4.75
C PRO A 52 12.58 2.46 -5.56
N TYR A 53 13.77 2.41 -4.95
CA TYR A 53 15.01 2.93 -5.52
C TYR A 53 15.34 2.34 -6.90
N LYS A 54 15.58 3.23 -7.88
CA LYS A 54 15.84 2.91 -9.30
C LYS A 54 17.14 3.54 -9.86
N ASP A 55 18.16 3.78 -9.02
CA ASP A 55 19.41 4.50 -9.36
C ASP A 55 19.32 6.05 -9.31
N GLU A 56 18.32 6.63 -8.65
CA GLU A 56 18.29 8.06 -8.30
C GLU A 56 19.04 8.35 -6.97
N SER A 57 19.15 9.62 -6.54
CA SER A 57 19.65 9.93 -5.20
C SER A 57 18.73 9.35 -4.12
N GLU A 58 19.29 8.82 -3.03
CA GLU A 58 18.52 8.34 -1.85
C GLU A 58 17.53 9.41 -1.33
N ASP A 59 17.90 10.69 -1.46
CA ASP A 59 17.08 11.84 -1.05
C ASP A 59 15.72 11.95 -1.77
N SER A 60 15.54 11.28 -2.92
CA SER A 60 14.27 11.23 -3.65
C SER A 60 13.40 10.03 -3.27
N GLN A 61 13.83 9.16 -2.35
CA GLN A 61 13.09 7.96 -1.98
C GLN A 61 12.33 8.12 -0.67
N TYR A 62 11.08 7.67 -0.64
CA TYR A 62 10.31 7.71 0.60
C TYR A 62 10.86 6.72 1.63
N TYR A 63 11.24 5.51 1.21
CA TYR A 63 11.74 4.49 2.13
C TYR A 63 12.90 3.72 1.52
N VAL A 64 14.01 3.70 2.25
CA VAL A 64 15.23 2.93 1.94
C VAL A 64 15.73 2.19 3.19
N GLY A 65 14.88 2.02 4.20
CA GLY A 65 15.20 1.33 5.45
C GLY A 65 15.47 -0.17 5.27
N SER A 66 16.05 -0.80 6.30
CA SER A 66 16.51 -2.20 6.24
C SER A 66 15.50 -3.24 6.76
N ARG A 67 14.22 -2.87 6.90
CA ARG A 67 13.18 -3.73 7.48
C ARG A 67 12.10 -4.12 6.46
N PHE A 68 11.37 -3.13 5.95
CA PHE A 68 10.23 -3.37 5.08
C PHE A 68 10.65 -3.57 3.62
N GLU A 69 9.88 -4.37 2.90
CA GLU A 69 9.98 -4.51 1.45
C GLU A 69 9.81 -3.13 0.79
N HIS A 70 10.82 -2.66 0.05
CA HIS A 70 10.81 -1.31 -0.55
C HIS A 70 9.66 -1.11 -1.54
N GLY A 71 9.20 -2.20 -2.16
CA GLY A 71 8.08 -2.21 -3.08
C GLY A 71 6.69 -2.11 -2.45
N SER A 72 6.55 -1.90 -1.14
CA SER A 72 5.25 -2.00 -0.44
C SER A 72 4.69 -0.67 0.07
N MET A 73 5.31 0.47 -0.29
CA MET A 73 4.96 1.78 0.26
C MET A 73 3.76 2.39 -0.46
N ILE A 74 2.59 2.29 0.19
CA ILE A 74 1.37 2.97 -0.26
C ILE A 74 1.22 4.25 0.55
N GLY A 75 1.26 5.39 -0.13
CA GLY A 75 1.01 6.68 0.50
C GLY A 75 -0.48 6.97 0.64
N ASP A 76 -0.81 8.25 0.59
CA ASP A 76 -2.18 8.73 0.74
C ASP A 76 -3.13 8.07 -0.27
N VAL A 77 -4.21 7.47 0.23
CA VAL A 77 -5.31 6.95 -0.57
C VAL A 77 -6.53 7.83 -0.32
N VAL A 78 -6.99 8.53 -1.37
CA VAL A 78 -8.03 9.56 -1.29
C VAL A 78 -9.33 9.04 -1.90
N CYS A 79 -10.39 8.97 -1.10
CA CYS A 79 -11.74 8.57 -1.48
C CYS A 79 -12.72 9.75 -1.28
N GLY A 80 -12.95 10.53 -2.34
CA GLY A 80 -13.69 11.78 -2.25
C GLY A 80 -12.89 12.85 -1.50
N HIS A 81 -13.35 13.23 -0.31
CA HIS A 81 -12.69 14.20 0.58
C HIS A 81 -12.07 13.54 1.83
N LYS A 82 -12.01 12.22 1.85
CA LYS A 82 -11.45 11.42 2.94
C LYS A 82 -10.16 10.77 2.48
N THR A 83 -9.22 10.56 3.39
CA THR A 83 -7.93 9.95 3.12
C THR A 83 -7.67 8.80 4.10
N VAL A 84 -6.95 7.77 3.63
CA VAL A 84 -6.28 6.80 4.50
C VAL A 84 -4.81 6.67 4.20
N TYR A 85 -4.09 6.06 5.14
CA TYR A 85 -2.63 5.94 5.13
C TYR A 85 -1.93 7.31 5.11
N GLY A 86 -2.53 8.25 5.85
CA GLY A 86 -2.00 9.59 5.96
C GLY A 86 -0.68 9.60 6.73
N ARG A 87 0.31 10.30 6.17
CA ARG A 87 1.72 10.25 6.62
C ARG A 87 2.01 11.09 7.87
N GLU A 88 1.17 12.07 8.17
CA GLU A 88 1.46 13.09 9.19
C GLU A 88 1.43 12.52 10.62
N MET A 89 0.84 11.34 10.79
CA MET A 89 0.69 10.68 12.08
C MET A 89 1.72 9.58 12.36
N TRP A 90 2.59 9.27 11.39
CA TRP A 90 3.53 8.16 11.49
C TRP A 90 4.98 8.63 11.36
N ARG A 91 5.77 8.42 12.42
CA ARG A 91 7.22 8.70 12.50
C ARG A 91 7.60 10.06 11.89
N THR A 92 7.03 11.14 12.44
CA THR A 92 7.31 12.52 12.04
C THR A 92 8.33 13.21 12.97
N PRO A 93 9.36 13.93 12.45
CA PRO A 93 9.70 14.08 11.03
C PRO A 93 10.16 12.76 10.41
N HIS A 94 9.83 12.58 9.14
CA HIS A 94 10.14 11.36 8.39
C HIS A 94 11.65 11.18 8.16
N ASP A 95 12.13 9.96 8.34
CA ASP A 95 13.50 9.54 8.03
C ASP A 95 13.45 8.28 7.15
N ALA A 96 13.84 8.39 5.88
CA ALA A 96 13.77 7.30 4.91
C ALA A 96 14.69 6.11 5.25
N LEU A 97 15.73 6.31 6.06
CA LEU A 97 16.68 5.28 6.49
C LEU A 97 16.23 4.56 7.76
N TRP A 98 15.32 5.16 8.53
CA TRP A 98 14.84 4.57 9.77
C TRP A 98 13.92 3.37 9.48
N PRO A 99 14.19 2.17 10.05
CA PRO A 99 13.46 0.95 9.73
C PRO A 99 11.95 1.04 9.90
N GLU A 100 11.46 1.85 10.86
CA GLU A 100 10.02 2.02 11.13
C GLU A 100 9.32 3.04 10.22
N SER A 101 10.03 3.77 9.36
CA SER A 101 9.43 4.88 8.60
C SER A 101 8.64 4.44 7.36
N GLY A 102 8.35 3.14 7.22
CA GLY A 102 7.45 2.66 6.18
C GLY A 102 6.04 3.25 6.34
N VAL A 103 5.26 3.25 5.26
CA VAL A 103 3.86 3.74 5.27
C VAL A 103 2.94 2.84 4.43
N GLY A 104 1.64 2.91 4.71
CA GLY A 104 0.64 2.13 4.00
C GLY A 104 0.77 0.66 4.33
N LEU A 105 1.08 -0.16 3.32
CA LEU A 105 1.20 -1.60 3.54
C LEU A 105 2.48 -1.96 4.29
N ALA A 106 3.61 -1.33 3.94
CA ALA A 106 4.91 -1.53 4.59
C ALA A 106 5.18 -3.01 4.95
N SER A 107 5.10 -3.87 3.94
CA SER A 107 5.16 -5.31 4.13
C SER A 107 6.55 -5.77 4.59
N GLU A 108 6.60 -6.79 5.43
CA GLU A 108 7.83 -7.38 5.94
C GLU A 108 7.89 -8.88 5.60
N PHE A 109 9.07 -9.34 5.18
CA PHE A 109 9.42 -10.75 5.27
C PHE A 109 10.13 -10.99 6.60
N GLY A 110 9.53 -11.72 7.52
CA GLY A 110 10.02 -11.90 8.88
C GLY A 110 8.89 -11.93 9.90
N CYS A 111 9.26 -12.01 11.17
CA CYS A 111 8.33 -12.10 12.30
C CYS A 111 8.34 -10.85 13.19
N GLY A 112 9.18 -9.86 12.88
CA GLY A 112 9.25 -8.63 13.66
C GLY A 112 9.87 -8.81 15.04
N ASP A 113 10.76 -9.80 15.20
CA ASP A 113 11.50 -10.09 16.43
C ASP A 113 13.02 -9.93 16.20
N ASP A 114 13.81 -9.91 17.27
CA ASP A 114 15.26 -10.06 17.17
C ASP A 114 15.64 -11.53 16.94
N GLY A 115 16.76 -11.75 16.23
CA GLY A 115 17.30 -13.06 15.92
C GLY A 115 17.15 -13.45 14.44
N PRO A 116 18.06 -14.30 13.92
CA PRO A 116 18.05 -14.71 12.51
C PRO A 116 16.85 -15.60 12.14
N THR A 117 16.26 -16.26 13.14
CA THR A 117 15.07 -17.10 13.04
C THR A 117 13.97 -16.55 13.93
N CYS A 118 12.72 -16.85 13.61
CA CYS A 118 11.59 -16.48 14.45
C CYS A 118 11.64 -17.19 15.80
N ALA A 119 11.40 -16.44 16.88
CA ALA A 119 11.62 -16.90 18.24
C ALA A 119 10.79 -18.16 18.56
N GLY A 120 11.49 -19.25 18.90
CA GLY A 120 10.88 -20.55 19.21
C GLY A 120 10.37 -21.34 18.01
N LYS A 121 10.72 -20.96 16.77
CA LYS A 121 10.13 -21.50 15.53
C LYS A 121 11.06 -22.37 14.68
N GLY A 122 12.18 -22.81 15.25
CA GLY A 122 13.17 -23.62 14.56
C GLY A 122 13.74 -22.89 13.35
N ASP A 123 13.74 -23.54 12.18
CA ASP A 123 14.42 -23.07 10.97
C ASP A 123 13.61 -22.02 10.16
N ILE A 124 12.53 -21.46 10.73
CA ILE A 124 11.78 -20.37 10.11
C ILE A 124 12.59 -19.08 10.23
N THR A 125 13.12 -18.61 9.11
CA THR A 125 13.97 -17.41 9.08
C THR A 125 13.17 -16.14 9.33
N ASN A 126 13.82 -15.13 9.90
CA ASN A 126 13.24 -13.80 10.09
C ASN A 126 13.34 -12.93 8.81
N GLY A 127 13.08 -13.57 7.66
CA GLY A 127 13.31 -13.02 6.32
C GLY A 127 14.76 -12.73 5.96
N VAL A 128 15.71 -13.14 6.81
CA VAL A 128 17.15 -13.00 6.59
C VAL A 128 17.77 -14.32 6.12
N LEU A 129 18.47 -14.30 4.99
CA LEU A 129 19.14 -15.45 4.42
C LEU A 129 20.66 -15.33 4.60
N GLY A 130 21.27 -16.34 5.22
CA GLY A 130 22.72 -16.43 5.41
C GLY A 130 23.25 -15.69 6.65
N TYR A 131 22.39 -15.05 7.44
CA TYR A 131 22.79 -14.28 8.62
C TYR A 131 23.58 -15.12 9.65
N GLU A 132 23.12 -16.34 9.94
CA GLU A 132 23.77 -17.24 10.90
C GLU A 132 25.20 -17.62 10.48
N SER A 133 25.40 -17.82 9.17
CA SER A 133 26.71 -18.21 8.62
C SER A 133 27.65 -17.03 8.40
N ALA A 134 27.12 -15.81 8.31
CA ALA A 134 27.89 -14.61 8.07
C ALA A 134 28.62 -14.16 9.34
N LYS A 135 29.87 -13.73 9.17
CA LYS A 135 30.63 -13.03 10.22
C LYS A 135 30.29 -11.54 10.22
N ASN A 136 30.63 -10.85 11.31
CA ASN A 136 30.55 -9.40 11.34
C ASN A 136 31.38 -8.77 10.22
N GLY A 137 30.76 -7.84 9.48
CA GLY A 137 31.31 -7.24 8.27
C GLY A 137 31.03 -8.01 6.98
N GLU A 138 30.55 -9.26 7.04
CA GLU A 138 30.12 -10.02 5.87
C GLU A 138 28.65 -9.75 5.52
N PRO A 139 28.25 -9.91 4.25
CA PRO A 139 26.89 -9.67 3.83
C PRO A 139 25.93 -10.81 4.19
N PHE A 140 24.65 -10.47 4.33
CA PHE A 140 23.50 -11.38 4.35
C PHE A 140 22.35 -10.76 3.51
N LEU A 141 21.34 -11.55 3.15
CA LEU A 141 20.17 -11.02 2.42
C LEU A 141 19.00 -10.77 3.37
N LYS A 142 18.26 -9.67 3.19
CA LYS A 142 16.90 -9.48 3.74
C LYS A 142 15.93 -9.43 2.55
N ILE A 143 14.98 -10.35 2.51
CA ILE A 143 14.05 -10.49 1.37
C ILE A 143 13.23 -9.20 1.21
N GLY A 144 13.16 -8.69 -0.03
CA GLY A 144 12.47 -7.43 -0.35
C GLY A 144 13.25 -6.15 -0.03
N VAL A 145 14.43 -6.27 0.58
CA VAL A 145 15.31 -5.14 0.96
C VAL A 145 16.62 -5.17 0.19
N GLY A 146 17.30 -6.31 0.14
CA GLY A 146 18.59 -6.48 -0.55
C GLY A 146 19.68 -7.10 0.33
N ALA A 147 20.95 -6.86 -0.04
CA ALA A 147 22.11 -7.35 0.71
C ALA A 147 22.56 -6.32 1.77
N LEU A 148 22.62 -6.76 3.03
CA LEU A 148 22.96 -5.94 4.21
C LEU A 148 24.25 -6.46 4.87
N ILE A 149 24.96 -5.61 5.61
CA ILE A 149 26.23 -5.96 6.29
C ILE A 149 25.96 -6.35 7.75
N LYS A 150 26.27 -7.59 8.14
CA LYS A 150 26.10 -8.04 9.53
C LYS A 150 26.95 -7.22 10.52
N GLY A 151 26.37 -6.91 11.67
CA GLY A 151 27.02 -6.11 12.72
C GLY A 151 27.16 -4.61 12.42
N SER A 152 26.62 -4.13 11.30
CA SER A 152 26.71 -2.71 10.93
C SER A 152 25.66 -1.81 11.57
N CYS A 153 24.63 -2.40 12.20
CA CYS A 153 23.55 -1.66 12.82
C CYS A 153 23.94 -1.08 14.18
N PRO A 154 23.39 0.08 14.60
CA PRO A 154 23.68 0.68 15.91
C PRO A 154 23.45 -0.27 17.09
N ASP A 155 22.32 -0.99 17.12
CA ASP A 155 21.98 -1.86 18.25
C ASP A 155 22.87 -3.11 18.30
N CYS A 156 23.37 -3.54 17.14
CA CYS A 156 24.34 -4.63 17.00
C CYS A 156 25.67 -4.31 17.72
N LEU A 157 26.05 -3.03 17.83
CA LEU A 157 27.31 -2.62 18.46
C LEU A 157 27.25 -2.69 19.99
N THR A 158 26.04 -2.65 20.54
CA THR A 158 25.78 -2.63 21.99
C THR A 158 25.27 -3.96 22.53
N ASP A 159 24.86 -4.88 21.66
CA ASP A 159 24.34 -6.18 22.04
C ASP A 159 25.40 -7.29 21.88
N PRO A 160 25.75 -8.03 22.95
CA PRO A 160 26.69 -9.14 22.88
C PRO A 160 26.15 -10.40 22.18
N THR A 161 24.86 -10.51 21.85
CA THR A 161 24.29 -11.75 21.29
C THR A 161 24.62 -12.00 19.82
N ASP A 162 25.10 -10.98 19.09
CA ASP A 162 25.31 -11.04 17.63
C ASP A 162 24.02 -11.37 16.83
N ASP A 163 22.85 -11.12 17.44
CA ASP A 163 21.55 -11.36 16.82
C ASP A 163 21.22 -10.32 15.74
N TYR A 164 20.42 -10.77 14.77
CA TYR A 164 19.74 -9.85 13.85
C TYR A 164 18.80 -8.93 14.63
N LYS A 165 18.83 -7.63 14.32
CA LYS A 165 18.05 -6.58 14.95
C LYS A 165 17.04 -6.02 13.96
N PHE A 166 15.82 -6.53 13.99
CA PHE A 166 14.82 -6.23 12.95
C PHE A 166 14.50 -4.74 12.83
N ASN A 167 14.60 -4.01 13.95
CA ASN A 167 14.30 -2.58 14.04
C ASN A 167 15.53 -1.67 14.09
N SER A 168 16.70 -2.16 13.64
CA SER A 168 17.93 -1.37 13.62
C SER A 168 18.41 -1.13 12.18
N PRO A 169 18.86 0.08 11.82
CA PRO A 169 19.28 0.38 10.46
C PRO A 169 20.61 -0.30 10.13
N TYR A 170 20.59 -1.25 9.20
CA TYR A 170 21.79 -1.88 8.65
C TYR A 170 22.33 -1.11 7.45
N LYS A 171 23.67 -1.13 7.28
CA LYS A 171 24.29 -0.64 6.05
C LYS A 171 24.07 -1.64 4.92
N PHE A 172 23.79 -1.13 3.73
CA PHE A 172 23.76 -1.93 2.52
C PHE A 172 25.17 -2.38 2.12
N TYR A 173 25.30 -3.66 1.77
CA TYR A 173 26.51 -4.18 1.12
C TYR A 173 26.63 -3.65 -0.31
N ARG A 174 25.47 -3.48 -0.97
CA ARG A 174 25.28 -2.80 -2.25
C ARG A 174 23.88 -2.22 -2.29
N GLN A 175 23.73 -1.10 -2.99
CA GLN A 175 22.42 -0.46 -3.14
C GLN A 175 21.44 -1.39 -3.85
N PRO A 176 20.22 -1.59 -3.32
CA PRO A 176 19.23 -2.43 -3.96
C PRO A 176 18.76 -1.77 -5.24
N LYS A 177 18.48 -2.56 -6.27
CA LYS A 177 17.99 -2.06 -7.55
C LYS A 177 16.62 -2.65 -7.83
N TRP A 178 15.67 -1.76 -8.09
CA TRP A 178 14.33 -2.11 -8.56
C TRP A 178 14.16 -1.68 -10.01
N SER A 179 13.65 -2.58 -10.84
CA SER A 179 13.34 -2.32 -12.23
C SER A 179 11.84 -2.12 -12.39
N THR A 180 11.40 -0.96 -12.88
CA THR A 180 10.01 -0.76 -13.30
C THR A 180 9.72 -1.62 -14.53
N LEU A 181 8.67 -2.43 -14.46
CA LEU A 181 8.20 -3.23 -15.59
C LEU A 181 7.15 -2.46 -16.40
N PRO A 182 7.01 -2.74 -17.71
CA PRO A 182 5.92 -2.19 -18.50
C PRO A 182 4.57 -2.50 -17.85
N SER A 183 3.72 -1.47 -17.74
CA SER A 183 2.37 -1.62 -17.21
C SER A 183 1.36 -1.49 -18.36
N PRO A 184 0.35 -2.38 -18.45
CA PRO A 184 -0.62 -2.40 -19.54
C PRO A 184 -1.65 -1.26 -19.43
N SER A 185 -1.68 -0.56 -18.30
CA SER A 185 -2.64 0.51 -17.96
C SER A 185 -1.93 1.60 -17.15
N PRO A 186 -2.34 2.88 -17.26
CA PRO A 186 -1.85 3.95 -16.40
C PRO A 186 -2.24 3.81 -14.91
N ASN A 187 -3.21 2.93 -14.60
CA ASN A 187 -3.68 2.66 -13.23
C ASN A 187 -3.05 1.40 -12.64
N GLU A 188 -1.90 1.01 -13.17
CA GLU A 188 -1.11 -0.11 -12.71
C GLU A 188 0.36 0.30 -12.69
N VAL A 189 1.09 -0.15 -11.67
CA VAL A 189 2.55 -0.07 -11.63
C VAL A 189 3.10 -1.43 -11.23
N SER A 190 4.12 -1.87 -11.96
CA SER A 190 4.82 -3.12 -11.70
C SER A 190 6.31 -2.89 -11.57
N TYR A 191 6.96 -3.58 -10.64
CA TYR A 191 8.41 -3.55 -10.49
C TYR A 191 8.97 -4.88 -9.99
N LEU A 192 10.26 -5.06 -10.23
CA LEU A 192 11.02 -6.27 -10.00
C LEU A 192 12.29 -5.95 -9.22
N HIS A 193 12.59 -6.76 -8.22
CA HIS A 193 13.86 -6.76 -7.53
C HIS A 193 14.42 -8.18 -7.41
N GLU A 194 15.73 -8.31 -7.61
CA GLU A 194 16.46 -9.57 -7.56
C GLU A 194 17.71 -9.36 -6.74
N GLU A 195 18.03 -10.34 -5.89
CA GLU A 195 19.26 -10.30 -5.12
C GLU A 195 19.82 -11.70 -4.88
N SER A 196 21.16 -11.83 -4.86
CA SER A 196 21.84 -13.11 -4.66
C SER A 196 23.15 -13.01 -3.88
N LEU A 197 23.44 -14.03 -3.07
CA LEU A 197 24.67 -14.14 -2.31
C LEU A 197 25.12 -15.60 -2.24
N GLY A 198 26.10 -15.97 -3.07
CA GLY A 198 26.57 -17.35 -3.17
C GLY A 198 25.45 -18.29 -3.63
N ASP A 199 25.07 -19.24 -2.77
CA ASP A 199 23.98 -20.19 -3.03
C ASP A 199 22.60 -19.69 -2.56
N LEU A 200 22.50 -18.46 -2.08
CA LEU A 200 21.26 -17.82 -1.65
C LEU A 200 20.79 -16.84 -2.72
N GLY A 201 19.47 -16.71 -2.90
CA GLY A 201 18.92 -15.69 -3.77
C GLY A 201 17.39 -15.69 -3.78
N TYR A 202 16.84 -14.52 -4.09
CA TYR A 202 15.41 -14.35 -4.32
C TYR A 202 15.15 -13.42 -5.51
N ARG A 203 13.95 -13.54 -6.05
CA ARG A 203 13.36 -12.62 -7.03
C ARG A 203 11.97 -12.25 -6.54
N ILE A 204 11.69 -10.96 -6.41
CA ILE A 204 10.39 -10.43 -6.01
C ILE A 204 9.83 -9.50 -7.09
N GLN A 205 8.62 -9.79 -7.55
CA GLN A 205 7.86 -8.90 -8.42
C GLN A 205 6.61 -8.45 -7.67
N LYS A 206 6.33 -7.15 -7.73
CA LYS A 206 5.11 -6.58 -7.16
C LYS A 206 4.38 -5.75 -8.21
N THR A 207 3.07 -5.93 -8.26
CA THR A 207 2.16 -5.22 -9.16
C THR A 207 1.03 -4.62 -8.32
N ILE A 208 0.91 -3.30 -8.36
CA ILE A 208 -0.17 -2.56 -7.71
C ILE A 208 -1.10 -2.03 -8.80
N ARG A 209 -2.38 -2.32 -8.69
CA ARG A 209 -3.41 -1.89 -9.65
C ARG A 209 -4.60 -1.30 -8.91
N LEU A 210 -5.19 -0.25 -9.48
CA LEU A 210 -6.40 0.38 -8.95
C LEU A 210 -7.54 0.30 -9.97
N GLU A 211 -8.66 -0.29 -9.56
CA GLU A 211 -9.89 -0.41 -10.36
C GLU A 211 -11.12 -0.06 -9.53
N GLY A 212 -11.81 1.03 -9.90
CA GLY A 212 -12.94 1.51 -9.10
C GLY A 212 -12.49 1.79 -7.67
N ASN A 213 -13.07 1.11 -6.70
CA ASN A 213 -12.72 1.22 -5.28
C ASN A 213 -11.89 0.03 -4.76
N ILE A 214 -11.28 -0.76 -5.66
CA ILE A 214 -10.47 -1.92 -5.32
C ILE A 214 -9.03 -1.68 -5.75
N MET A 215 -8.11 -1.73 -4.80
CA MET A 215 -6.67 -1.81 -5.05
C MET A 215 -6.22 -3.27 -4.90
N THR A 216 -5.59 -3.82 -5.92
CA THR A 216 -4.94 -5.12 -5.83
C THR A 216 -3.44 -4.97 -5.76
N VAL A 217 -2.82 -5.69 -4.83
CA VAL A 217 -1.37 -5.76 -4.67
C VAL A 217 -0.95 -7.21 -4.81
N ARG A 218 -0.46 -7.56 -6.00
CA ARG A 218 -0.01 -8.91 -6.32
C ARG A 218 1.49 -9.02 -6.08
N THR A 219 1.90 -10.03 -5.34
CA THR A 219 3.31 -10.35 -5.07
C THR A 219 3.65 -11.70 -5.67
N ILE A 220 4.78 -11.78 -6.36
CA ILE A 220 5.40 -13.02 -6.81
C ILE A 220 6.75 -13.10 -6.13
N LEU A 221 7.00 -14.19 -5.39
CA LEU A 221 8.31 -14.47 -4.81
C LEU A 221 8.85 -15.77 -5.39
N SER A 222 10.08 -15.74 -5.90
CA SER A 222 10.80 -16.92 -6.36
C SER A 222 12.10 -17.11 -5.59
N ASN A 223 12.44 -18.35 -5.27
CA ASN A 223 13.76 -18.71 -4.77
C ASN A 223 14.70 -18.92 -5.96
N SER A 224 15.61 -17.97 -6.18
CA SER A 224 16.62 -18.03 -7.25
C SER A 224 17.94 -18.65 -6.77
N GLY A 225 18.05 -19.01 -5.50
CA GLY A 225 19.20 -19.68 -4.91
C GLY A 225 19.18 -21.20 -5.09
N LYS A 226 20.16 -21.87 -4.46
CA LYS A 226 20.30 -23.33 -4.39
C LYS A 226 19.91 -23.92 -3.02
N LYS A 227 19.65 -23.07 -2.03
CA LYS A 227 19.16 -23.49 -0.71
C LYS A 227 17.69 -23.13 -0.56
N GLN A 228 16.91 -24.03 0.04
CA GLN A 228 15.54 -23.73 0.45
C GLN A 228 15.53 -22.64 1.52
N PHE A 229 14.42 -21.91 1.63
CA PHE A 229 14.16 -21.04 2.78
C PHE A 229 12.69 -21.07 3.18
N SER A 230 12.44 -20.72 4.44
CA SER A 230 11.09 -20.45 4.95
C SER A 230 11.09 -19.16 5.75
N THR A 231 10.04 -18.35 5.60
CA THR A 231 9.91 -17.05 6.28
C THR A 231 8.44 -16.68 6.37
N PRO A 232 8.00 -15.99 7.43
CA PRO A 232 6.72 -15.32 7.39
C PRO A 232 6.80 -14.13 6.42
N TRP A 233 5.64 -13.71 5.93
CA TRP A 233 5.42 -12.43 5.27
C TRP A 233 4.14 -11.82 5.83
N TYR A 234 4.11 -10.52 6.05
CA TYR A 234 2.90 -9.82 6.44
C TYR A 234 2.93 -8.36 5.96
N SER A 235 1.76 -7.73 5.95
CA SER A 235 1.59 -6.31 5.70
C SER A 235 1.22 -5.63 7.00
N HIS A 236 1.87 -4.52 7.34
CA HIS A 236 1.59 -3.79 8.58
C HIS A 236 0.26 -3.05 8.53
N HIS A 237 -0.17 -2.55 7.36
CA HIS A 237 -1.34 -1.68 7.26
C HIS A 237 -1.24 -0.52 8.26
N PHE A 238 -0.34 0.42 8.03
CA PHE A 238 -0.21 1.60 8.87
C PHE A 238 -1.42 2.54 8.72
N PHE A 239 -2.60 2.07 9.12
CA PHE A 239 -3.89 2.65 8.82
C PHE A 239 -4.24 3.75 9.81
N THR A 240 -4.60 4.88 9.22
CA THR A 240 -5.27 6.01 9.84
C THR A 240 -6.27 6.56 8.84
N GLY A 241 -7.37 7.13 9.33
CA GLY A 241 -8.31 7.91 8.51
C GLY A 241 -8.11 9.39 8.80
N ASP A 242 -8.04 10.22 7.76
CA ASP A 242 -7.96 11.70 7.83
C ASP A 242 -6.88 12.26 8.77
N ASN A 243 -5.77 11.54 8.99
CA ASN A 243 -4.74 11.89 9.98
C ASN A 243 -5.28 12.02 11.42
N ASP A 244 -6.40 11.35 11.74
CA ASP A 244 -6.96 11.34 13.09
C ASP A 244 -6.24 10.30 13.98
N PRO A 245 -5.88 10.63 15.22
CA PRO A 245 -5.33 9.67 16.17
C PRO A 245 -6.24 8.46 16.38
N VAL A 246 -5.65 7.27 16.48
CA VAL A 246 -6.39 6.03 16.74
C VAL A 246 -7.09 6.11 18.10
N GLY A 247 -8.41 5.97 18.08
CA GLY A 247 -9.28 6.19 19.23
C GLY A 247 -10.75 5.90 18.91
N PRO A 248 -11.71 6.43 19.70
CA PRO A 248 -13.13 6.14 19.51
C PRO A 248 -13.62 6.32 18.06
N GLY A 249 -14.33 5.33 17.55
CA GLY A 249 -14.79 5.27 16.15
C GLY A 249 -13.87 4.48 15.22
N TYR A 250 -12.62 4.24 15.62
CA TYR A 250 -11.78 3.23 14.98
C TYR A 250 -12.19 1.81 15.39
N GLY A 251 -12.03 0.85 14.48
CA GLY A 251 -12.27 -0.56 14.77
C GLY A 251 -11.70 -1.51 13.72
N ILE A 252 -11.65 -2.78 14.07
CA ILE A 252 -11.30 -3.88 13.19
C ILE A 252 -12.35 -4.98 13.33
N ASP A 253 -12.78 -5.54 12.21
CA ASP A 253 -13.48 -6.82 12.16
C ASP A 253 -12.57 -7.85 11.50
N LEU A 254 -12.20 -8.90 12.23
CA LEU A 254 -11.33 -9.96 11.75
C LEU A 254 -12.19 -11.08 11.15
N GLY A 255 -11.84 -11.53 9.95
CA GLY A 255 -12.46 -12.62 9.22
C GLY A 255 -12.10 -14.00 9.81
N LEU A 256 -12.34 -14.16 11.11
CA LEU A 256 -11.89 -15.33 11.89
C LEU A 256 -12.99 -16.37 12.18
N SER A 257 -14.10 -16.29 11.46
CA SER A 257 -15.36 -16.96 11.76
C SER A 257 -15.30 -18.48 11.89
N GLU A 258 -14.39 -19.15 11.19
CA GLU A 258 -14.38 -20.62 11.14
C GLU A 258 -13.51 -21.30 12.24
N TYR A 259 -12.86 -20.55 13.15
CA TYR A 259 -11.67 -21.06 13.84
C TYR A 259 -11.83 -21.78 15.15
N GLY A 260 -13.05 -22.10 15.56
CA GLY A 260 -13.27 -23.02 16.68
C GLY A 260 -12.42 -22.68 17.91
N VAL A 261 -12.22 -21.37 18.17
CA VAL A 261 -11.44 -20.87 19.31
C VAL A 261 -11.95 -21.62 20.52
N ARG A 262 -11.07 -22.37 21.18
CA ARG A 262 -11.50 -23.24 22.29
C ARG A 262 -12.21 -22.36 23.30
N ALA A 263 -13.43 -22.73 23.69
CA ALA A 263 -14.29 -21.91 24.56
C ALA A 263 -13.65 -21.53 25.93
N SER A 264 -12.52 -22.16 26.29
CA SER A 264 -11.76 -21.91 27.51
C SER A 264 -10.43 -21.16 27.30
N ALA A 265 -10.04 -20.82 26.07
CA ALA A 265 -8.83 -20.04 25.79
C ALA A 265 -9.13 -18.53 25.90
N PRO A 266 -8.16 -17.69 26.29
CA PRO A 266 -8.29 -16.24 26.12
C PRO A 266 -8.52 -15.92 24.64
N LEU A 267 -9.30 -14.87 24.37
CA LEU A 267 -9.67 -14.48 23.00
C LEU A 267 -8.45 -14.05 22.16
N PHE A 268 -7.41 -13.55 22.83
CA PHE A 268 -6.14 -13.15 22.25
C PHE A 268 -5.07 -13.13 23.35
N ASP A 269 -3.81 -13.28 22.94
CA ASP A 269 -2.65 -13.07 23.80
C ASP A 269 -2.09 -11.66 23.60
N GLN A 270 -1.47 -11.12 24.65
CA GLN A 270 -0.92 -9.76 24.63
C GLN A 270 0.59 -9.80 24.92
N PRO A 271 1.42 -10.05 23.89
CA PRO A 271 2.86 -10.07 24.07
C PRO A 271 3.35 -8.68 24.51
N GLY A 272 4.38 -8.66 25.35
CA GLY A 272 5.01 -7.44 25.81
C GLY A 272 4.45 -6.83 27.09
N ILE A 273 3.24 -7.23 27.50
CA ILE A 273 2.73 -6.87 28.83
C ILE A 273 3.67 -7.47 29.88
N GLY A 274 4.15 -6.62 30.79
CA GLY A 274 5.12 -7.00 31.83
C GLY A 274 6.58 -7.05 31.36
N LEU A 275 6.84 -6.98 30.04
CA LEU A 275 8.18 -6.80 29.46
C LEU A 275 8.50 -5.33 29.16
N GLY A 276 7.52 -4.43 29.35
CA GLY A 276 7.72 -2.97 29.33
C GLY A 276 7.70 -2.32 27.95
N TRP A 277 7.37 -3.08 26.89
CA TRP A 277 7.29 -2.53 25.52
C TRP A 277 5.87 -2.41 24.96
N ALA A 278 4.87 -3.02 25.61
CA ALA A 278 3.46 -2.87 25.27
C ALA A 278 2.57 -2.68 26.52
N GLU A 279 1.47 -1.96 26.34
CA GLU A 279 0.43 -1.73 27.35
C GLU A 279 -0.76 -2.70 27.14
N ASP A 280 -1.64 -2.79 28.15
CA ASP A 280 -2.86 -3.62 28.06
C ASP A 280 -3.88 -3.04 27.08
N LEU A 281 -4.12 -3.74 25.98
CA LEU A 281 -5.10 -3.44 24.93
C LEU A 281 -6.50 -3.24 25.52
N ASN A 282 -6.89 -4.00 26.54
CA ASN A 282 -8.22 -3.89 27.16
C ASN A 282 -8.46 -2.52 27.83
N THR A 283 -7.40 -1.75 28.07
CA THR A 283 -7.51 -0.37 28.55
C THR A 283 -8.06 0.57 27.48
N TYR A 284 -7.84 0.26 26.21
CA TYR A 284 -8.08 1.13 25.06
C TYR A 284 -9.10 0.59 24.06
N ALA A 285 -9.37 -0.71 24.07
CA ALA A 285 -10.27 -1.36 23.12
C ALA A 285 -11.16 -2.40 23.79
N ASN A 286 -12.37 -2.53 23.27
CA ASN A 286 -13.27 -3.63 23.58
C ASN A 286 -13.15 -4.67 22.47
N VAL A 287 -12.79 -5.90 22.83
CA VAL A 287 -12.71 -7.03 21.90
C VAL A 287 -13.88 -7.98 22.17
N THR A 288 -14.62 -8.33 21.13
CA THR A 288 -15.79 -9.22 21.22
C THR A 288 -15.72 -10.29 20.15
N MET A 289 -16.14 -11.50 20.49
CA MET A 289 -16.34 -12.58 19.53
C MET A 289 -17.84 -12.80 19.32
N ALA A 290 -18.28 -12.75 18.07
CA ALA A 290 -19.66 -13.07 17.72
C ALA A 290 -19.88 -14.60 17.69
N ARG A 291 -21.14 -15.00 17.57
CA ARG A 291 -21.53 -16.43 17.55
C ARG A 291 -20.98 -17.19 16.34
N ASP A 292 -20.75 -16.47 15.25
CA ASP A 292 -20.17 -17.01 14.03
C ASP A 292 -18.63 -17.00 14.08
N GLY A 293 -18.01 -16.74 15.24
CA GLY A 293 -16.56 -16.73 15.42
C GLY A 293 -15.85 -15.46 14.93
N SER A 294 -16.56 -14.52 14.30
CA SER A 294 -15.95 -13.24 13.91
C SER A 294 -15.51 -12.47 15.14
N ILE A 295 -14.31 -11.90 15.08
CA ILE A 295 -13.72 -11.12 16.18
C ILE A 295 -13.75 -9.66 15.80
N SER A 296 -14.38 -8.83 16.63
CA SER A 296 -14.42 -7.39 16.46
C SER A 296 -13.64 -6.72 17.57
N MET A 297 -12.76 -5.80 17.20
CA MET A 297 -12.10 -4.86 18.11
C MET A 297 -12.65 -3.46 17.87
N ARG A 298 -13.03 -2.76 18.93
CA ARG A 298 -13.51 -1.37 18.87
C ARG A 298 -12.74 -0.52 19.86
N MET A 299 -12.11 0.54 19.36
CA MET A 299 -11.36 1.47 20.20
C MET A 299 -12.34 2.25 21.10
N SER A 300 -12.12 2.23 22.40
CA SER A 300 -12.90 2.93 23.42
C SER A 300 -12.20 4.18 23.95
N LYS A 301 -10.88 4.29 23.75
CA LYS A 301 -10.07 5.47 24.11
C LYS A 301 -9.02 5.75 23.05
N THR A 302 -8.63 7.02 22.94
CA THR A 302 -7.51 7.44 22.11
C THR A 302 -6.21 6.90 22.70
N ILE A 303 -5.35 6.35 21.85
CA ILE A 303 -4.03 5.86 22.25
C ILE A 303 -3.10 7.08 22.44
N PRO A 304 -2.48 7.27 23.62
CA PRO A 304 -1.50 8.32 23.84
C PRO A 304 -0.22 8.12 23.03
N GLU A 305 0.56 9.18 22.90
CA GLU A 305 1.90 9.08 22.32
C GLU A 305 2.81 8.19 23.16
N GLY A 306 3.66 7.39 22.51
CA GLY A 306 4.56 6.44 23.18
C GLY A 306 3.90 5.15 23.65
N VAL A 307 2.56 5.05 23.64
CA VAL A 307 1.86 3.80 23.95
C VAL A 307 1.81 2.90 22.73
N ARG A 308 2.19 1.63 22.94
CA ARG A 308 2.14 0.56 21.94
C ARG A 308 1.23 -0.54 22.44
N LEU A 309 0.40 -1.07 21.56
CA LEU A 309 -0.50 -2.17 21.83
C LEU A 309 -0.21 -3.31 20.86
N LYS A 310 -0.25 -4.54 21.33
CA LYS A 310 -0.09 -5.75 20.52
C LYS A 310 -1.02 -6.83 21.01
N ALA A 311 -1.72 -7.48 20.08
CA ALA A 311 -2.51 -8.68 20.35
C ALA A 311 -2.23 -9.74 19.30
N GLU A 312 -2.15 -11.00 19.72
CA GLU A 312 -2.08 -12.19 18.86
C GLU A 312 -3.42 -12.94 18.97
N PHE A 313 -4.14 -13.05 17.86
CA PHE A 313 -5.46 -13.71 17.77
C PHE A 313 -5.37 -15.15 17.25
N LEU A 314 -4.36 -15.42 16.43
CA LEU A 314 -4.05 -16.77 15.95
C LEU A 314 -2.56 -17.04 16.12
N ASP A 315 -2.27 -18.26 16.54
CA ASP A 315 -0.94 -18.84 16.55
C ASP A 315 -0.82 -19.94 15.48
N GLU A 316 0.39 -20.47 15.32
CA GLU A 316 0.71 -21.53 14.34
C GLU A 316 0.11 -22.89 14.70
N GLN A 317 -0.34 -23.08 15.95
CA GLN A 317 -0.98 -24.30 16.42
C GLN A 317 -2.43 -24.38 15.92
N THR A 318 -2.98 -23.25 15.44
CA THR A 318 -4.33 -23.15 14.94
C THR A 318 -4.35 -23.34 13.43
N ILE A 319 -4.69 -24.54 12.96
CA ILE A 319 -4.93 -24.80 11.53
C ILE A 319 -6.22 -24.10 11.13
N THR A 320 -6.11 -22.98 10.42
CA THR A 320 -7.25 -22.13 10.08
C THR A 320 -7.45 -22.02 8.56
N LEU A 321 -8.67 -22.27 8.10
CA LEU A 321 -9.14 -21.94 6.74
C LEU A 321 -9.51 -20.46 6.69
N THR A 322 -8.53 -19.56 6.60
CA THR A 322 -8.75 -18.11 6.39
C THR A 322 -8.42 -17.70 5.00
N ASP A 323 -9.07 -16.65 4.53
CA ASP A 323 -8.53 -15.77 3.48
C ASP A 323 -7.72 -14.60 4.06
N GLY A 324 -7.44 -14.60 5.36
CA GLY A 324 -6.68 -13.56 6.05
C GLY A 324 -7.45 -12.25 6.18
N SER A 325 -8.77 -12.26 5.94
CA SER A 325 -9.53 -11.03 5.80
C SER A 325 -9.66 -10.24 7.09
N PHE A 326 -9.79 -8.92 6.91
CA PHE A 326 -10.22 -7.99 7.93
C PHE A 326 -10.96 -6.82 7.29
N THR A 327 -11.72 -6.10 8.10
CA THR A 327 -12.24 -4.77 7.77
C THR A 327 -11.80 -3.77 8.80
N LEU A 328 -11.04 -2.77 8.37
CA LEU A 328 -10.68 -1.58 9.13
C LEU A 328 -11.79 -0.54 9.03
N HIS A 329 -12.08 0.13 10.14
CA HIS A 329 -13.06 1.20 10.24
C HIS A 329 -12.42 2.46 10.80
N ALA A 330 -12.73 3.60 10.19
CA ALA A 330 -12.34 4.93 10.68
C ALA A 330 -13.59 5.71 11.17
N PRO A 331 -13.42 6.67 12.12
CA PRO A 331 -14.52 7.46 12.68
C PRO A 331 -15.27 8.30 11.63
N ASN A 332 -14.60 8.61 10.53
CA ASN A 332 -15.15 9.35 9.40
C ASN A 332 -16.09 8.47 8.52
N GLY A 333 -16.30 7.20 8.86
CA GLY A 333 -17.16 6.25 8.15
C GLY A 333 -16.51 5.59 6.94
N LEU A 334 -15.21 5.84 6.70
CA LEU A 334 -14.45 5.12 5.69
C LEU A 334 -14.03 3.75 6.25
N SER A 335 -14.10 2.73 5.40
CA SER A 335 -13.63 1.38 5.73
C SER A 335 -12.72 0.82 4.65
N VAL A 336 -11.80 -0.05 5.06
CA VAL A 336 -10.91 -0.79 4.16
C VAL A 336 -11.03 -2.27 4.49
N GLU A 337 -11.62 -3.03 3.57
CA GLU A 337 -11.69 -4.49 3.64
C GLU A 337 -10.50 -5.07 2.88
N GLU A 338 -9.71 -5.93 3.51
CA GLU A 338 -8.69 -6.74 2.85
C GLU A 338 -9.08 -8.22 2.87
N ARG A 339 -8.69 -8.93 1.81
CA ARG A 339 -8.65 -10.40 1.75
C ARG A 339 -7.51 -10.88 0.85
N ILE A 340 -7.07 -12.11 1.06
CA ILE A 340 -6.08 -12.84 0.27
C ILE A 340 -6.71 -14.18 -0.17
N PRO A 341 -7.46 -14.20 -1.29
CA PRO A 341 -8.26 -15.36 -1.70
C PRO A 341 -7.43 -16.63 -1.94
N GLU A 342 -6.16 -16.49 -2.30
CA GLU A 342 -5.26 -17.60 -2.53
C GLU A 342 -5.13 -18.53 -1.31
N LEU A 343 -5.27 -18.02 -0.08
CA LEU A 343 -5.16 -18.82 1.15
C LEU A 343 -6.25 -19.88 1.31
N GLN A 344 -7.41 -19.70 0.67
CA GLN A 344 -8.49 -20.69 0.67
C GLN A 344 -8.31 -21.79 -0.38
N SER A 345 -7.55 -21.51 -1.43
CA SER A 345 -7.43 -22.39 -2.61
C SER A 345 -6.09 -23.11 -2.69
N GLN A 346 -5.07 -22.63 -1.98
CA GLN A 346 -3.74 -23.22 -1.99
C GLN A 346 -3.53 -24.11 -0.77
N SER A 347 -3.16 -25.37 -1.01
CA SER A 347 -2.98 -26.38 0.05
C SER A 347 -1.61 -26.35 0.72
N ARG A 348 -0.68 -25.48 0.29
CA ARG A 348 0.73 -25.56 0.73
C ARG A 348 1.47 -24.24 0.95
N ASN A 349 1.28 -23.20 0.13
CA ASN A 349 2.09 -21.97 0.23
C ASN A 349 1.55 -20.82 -0.65
N PRO A 350 1.07 -19.68 -0.10
CA PRO A 350 1.08 -19.35 1.32
C PRO A 350 -0.04 -20.04 2.10
N PHE A 351 0.14 -20.13 3.42
CA PHE A 351 -0.94 -20.36 4.37
C PHE A 351 -0.77 -19.44 5.57
N ILE A 352 -1.84 -19.22 6.32
CA ILE A 352 -1.84 -18.35 7.49
C ILE A 352 -0.96 -18.94 8.61
N TYR A 353 -0.07 -18.12 9.13
CA TYR A 353 0.93 -18.44 10.15
C TYR A 353 0.52 -17.96 11.54
N LYS A 354 0.09 -16.70 11.58
CA LYS A 354 -0.31 -15.95 12.77
C LYS A 354 -1.26 -14.85 12.35
N TYR A 355 -1.99 -14.31 13.30
CA TYR A 355 -2.82 -13.15 13.07
C TYR A 355 -2.66 -12.17 14.22
N ASN A 356 -1.97 -11.07 13.95
CA ASN A 356 -1.65 -10.07 14.96
C ASN A 356 -2.40 -8.77 14.70
N VAL A 357 -2.53 -7.96 15.74
CA VAL A 357 -2.90 -6.55 15.62
C VAL A 357 -1.90 -5.74 16.41
N TYR A 358 -1.29 -4.77 15.75
CA TYR A 358 -0.48 -3.74 16.35
C TYR A 358 -1.23 -2.41 16.36
N ALA A 359 -1.04 -1.59 17.39
CA ALA A 359 -1.58 -0.23 17.36
C ALA A 359 -0.70 0.76 18.13
N GLU A 360 -0.61 1.97 17.59
CA GLU A 360 -0.07 3.16 18.23
C GLU A 360 -1.04 4.32 17.98
N ARG A 361 -0.79 5.49 18.60
CA ARG A 361 -1.54 6.73 18.31
C ARG A 361 -1.72 7.00 16.81
N GLY A 362 -0.68 6.72 16.02
CA GLY A 362 -0.65 6.98 14.60
C GLY A 362 -1.01 5.80 13.71
N THR A 363 -1.46 4.66 14.26
CA THR A 363 -1.76 3.50 13.41
C THR A 363 -2.60 2.40 14.06
N LEU A 364 -3.45 1.75 13.26
CA LEU A 364 -4.20 0.56 13.62
C LEU A 364 -3.93 -0.55 12.59
N SER A 365 -3.12 -1.53 12.96
CA SER A 365 -2.37 -2.39 12.05
C SER A 365 -2.70 -3.87 12.22
N PRO A 366 -3.72 -4.41 11.51
CA PRO A 366 -3.91 -5.85 11.40
C PRO A 366 -2.81 -6.47 10.55
N GLU A 367 -2.26 -7.58 11.01
CA GLU A 367 -1.09 -8.24 10.45
C GLU A 367 -1.41 -9.74 10.25
N PRO A 368 -2.20 -10.11 9.23
CA PRO A 368 -2.31 -11.50 8.82
C PRO A 368 -0.94 -11.95 8.29
N MET A 369 -0.29 -12.85 9.03
CA MET A 369 1.04 -13.35 8.66
C MET A 369 0.90 -14.62 7.84
N LEU A 370 1.59 -14.69 6.71
CA LEU A 370 1.62 -15.83 5.81
C LEU A 370 2.94 -16.56 5.97
N LEU A 371 2.93 -17.88 6.13
CA LEU A 371 4.16 -18.66 6.13
C LEU A 371 4.49 -19.10 4.70
N LEU A 372 5.70 -18.78 4.27
CA LEU A 372 6.22 -19.10 2.94
C LEU A 372 7.29 -20.18 3.03
N TYR A 373 7.23 -21.17 2.13
CA TYR A 373 8.23 -22.23 1.99
C TYR A 373 8.63 -22.37 0.53
N LEU A 374 9.88 -22.04 0.20
CA LEU A 374 10.34 -22.09 -1.18
C LEU A 374 11.57 -22.98 -1.33
N GLN A 375 11.41 -24.07 -2.06
CA GLN A 375 12.50 -24.87 -2.62
C GLN A 375 13.27 -24.07 -3.69
N PRO A 376 14.52 -24.44 -4.02
CA PRO A 376 15.22 -23.87 -5.16
C PRO A 376 14.37 -23.89 -6.44
N ALA A 377 14.32 -22.77 -7.15
CA ALA A 377 13.49 -22.53 -8.34
C ALA A 377 11.95 -22.56 -8.11
N GLU A 378 11.47 -22.73 -6.88
CA GLU A 378 10.05 -22.61 -6.56
C GLU A 378 9.61 -21.14 -6.60
N THR A 379 8.36 -20.92 -6.98
CA THR A 379 7.70 -19.62 -7.02
C THR A 379 6.36 -19.71 -6.32
N THR A 380 6.05 -18.72 -5.50
CA THR A 380 4.72 -18.55 -4.89
C THR A 380 4.16 -17.17 -5.22
N VAL A 381 2.83 -17.06 -5.14
CA VAL A 381 2.05 -15.88 -5.52
C VAL A 381 0.90 -15.70 -4.56
N TRP A 382 0.67 -14.44 -4.16
CA TRP A 382 -0.53 -14.03 -3.44
C TRP A 382 -0.94 -12.62 -3.85
N THR A 383 -2.22 -12.32 -3.65
CA THR A 383 -2.80 -11.02 -4.01
C THR A 383 -3.59 -10.46 -2.83
N GLN A 384 -3.17 -9.31 -2.32
CA GLN A 384 -4.00 -8.53 -1.40
C GLN A 384 -5.07 -7.82 -2.21
N HIS A 385 -6.34 -8.01 -1.83
CA HIS A 385 -7.47 -7.28 -2.41
C HIS A 385 -8.00 -6.29 -1.38
N LEU A 386 -7.68 -5.01 -1.55
CA LEU A 386 -8.11 -3.94 -0.68
C LEU A 386 -9.30 -3.21 -1.29
N LYS A 387 -10.46 -3.29 -0.65
CA LYS A 387 -11.68 -2.60 -1.06
C LYS A 387 -11.96 -1.44 -0.11
N PHE A 388 -11.98 -0.24 -0.68
CA PHE A 388 -12.24 1.00 0.04
C PHE A 388 -13.72 1.33 -0.06
N THR A 389 -14.36 1.68 1.05
CA THR A 389 -15.76 2.12 1.07
C THR A 389 -15.87 3.45 1.78
N SER A 390 -16.42 4.45 1.11
CA SER A 390 -16.73 5.76 1.69
C SER A 390 -18.25 5.97 1.79
N PRO A 391 -18.75 6.73 2.80
CA PRO A 391 -20.16 7.11 2.88
C PRO A 391 -20.68 7.88 1.65
N VAL A 392 -19.77 8.44 0.85
CA VAL A 392 -20.09 9.09 -0.42
C VAL A 392 -20.45 8.06 -1.49
N ASP A 393 -19.78 6.91 -1.54
CA ASP A 393 -20.03 5.84 -2.53
C ASP A 393 -21.44 5.24 -2.38
N ALA A 394 -21.97 5.21 -1.15
CA ALA A 394 -23.33 4.75 -0.86
C ALA A 394 -24.42 5.62 -1.54
N ARG A 395 -24.10 6.84 -1.98
CA ARG A 395 -25.05 7.76 -2.63
C ARG A 395 -24.98 7.76 -4.16
N PHE A 396 -23.92 7.22 -4.77
CA PHE A 396 -23.76 7.17 -6.23
C PHE A 396 -24.03 5.78 -6.85
N GLY A 397 -24.43 4.79 -6.04
CA GLY A 397 -24.94 3.49 -6.51
C GLY A 397 -26.30 3.55 -7.23
N ALA A 398 -26.94 4.72 -7.33
CA ALA A 398 -28.06 4.95 -8.22
C ALA A 398 -27.55 5.56 -9.54
N PRO A 399 -28.00 5.08 -10.72
CA PRO A 399 -27.48 5.55 -12.00
C PRO A 399 -27.66 7.07 -12.13
N PHE A 400 -26.52 7.76 -12.25
CA PHE A 400 -26.38 9.22 -12.32
C PHE A 400 -27.12 9.89 -13.51
N LEU A 401 -27.77 9.10 -14.36
CA LEU A 401 -28.57 9.56 -15.51
C LEU A 401 -30.00 10.01 -15.14
N SER A 402 -30.43 9.84 -13.89
CA SER A 402 -31.81 10.17 -13.48
C SER A 402 -32.01 11.60 -12.95
N MET A 403 -30.95 12.38 -12.66
CA MET A 403 -31.10 13.61 -11.87
C MET A 403 -30.90 14.94 -12.62
N TYR A 404 -30.63 14.90 -13.93
CA TYR A 404 -30.52 16.12 -14.76
C TYR A 404 -31.34 16.04 -16.05
N LEU A 405 -32.57 15.55 -15.96
CA LEU A 405 -33.57 15.81 -17.00
C LEU A 405 -34.76 16.52 -16.38
N PRO A 406 -35.01 17.79 -16.73
CA PRO A 406 -36.29 18.44 -16.41
C PRO A 406 -37.43 17.57 -16.94
N SER A 407 -38.50 17.45 -16.16
CA SER A 407 -39.70 16.64 -16.50
C SER A 407 -40.34 16.96 -17.85
N ASP A 408 -39.99 18.11 -18.44
CA ASP A 408 -40.50 18.57 -19.73
C ASP A 408 -39.83 17.88 -20.95
N TRP A 409 -38.81 17.05 -20.73
CA TRP A 409 -38.04 16.38 -21.80
C TRP A 409 -38.55 14.97 -22.19
N GLN A 410 -39.69 14.53 -21.65
CA GLN A 410 -40.33 13.26 -21.96
C GLN A 410 -41.42 13.35 -23.05
N ASN A 411 -41.50 14.47 -23.78
CA ASN A 411 -42.52 14.70 -24.79
C ASN A 411 -42.10 14.08 -26.16
N PRO A 412 -42.85 13.13 -26.74
CA PRO A 412 -42.47 12.38 -27.95
C PRO A 412 -42.38 13.23 -29.24
N ILE A 413 -42.73 14.51 -29.19
CA ILE A 413 -42.71 15.41 -30.35
C ILE A 413 -41.28 15.88 -30.73
N PHE A 414 -40.30 15.79 -29.82
CA PHE A 414 -38.93 16.28 -30.07
C PHE A 414 -37.94 15.25 -30.65
N MET A 415 -38.38 14.03 -30.94
CA MET A 415 -37.49 12.95 -31.37
C MET A 415 -36.90 13.18 -32.79
N TYR A 416 -37.59 13.94 -33.65
CA TYR A 416 -37.13 14.24 -35.01
C TYR A 416 -36.09 15.40 -35.10
N TRP A 417 -36.04 16.29 -34.11
CA TRP A 417 -35.08 17.41 -34.10
C TRP A 417 -33.70 17.03 -33.57
N ARG A 418 -33.59 15.90 -32.85
CA ARG A 418 -32.34 15.40 -32.25
C ARG A 418 -31.34 14.89 -33.28
N SER A 419 -31.81 14.29 -34.36
CA SER A 419 -30.96 13.73 -35.42
C SER A 419 -30.31 14.80 -36.28
N ALA A 420 -31.03 15.90 -36.57
CA ALA A 420 -30.53 16.97 -37.42
C ALA A 420 -29.48 17.85 -36.71
N LEU A 421 -29.67 18.15 -35.43
CA LEU A 421 -28.75 18.99 -34.66
C LEU A 421 -27.45 18.23 -34.28
N ALA A 422 -27.55 16.95 -33.94
CA ALA A 422 -26.39 16.11 -33.64
C ALA A 422 -25.51 15.89 -34.89
N VAL A 423 -26.11 15.70 -36.06
CA VAL A 423 -25.37 15.58 -37.33
C VAL A 423 -24.71 16.91 -37.73
N ALA A 424 -25.37 18.05 -37.50
CA ALA A 424 -24.79 19.36 -37.78
C ALA A 424 -23.60 19.70 -36.86
N LEU A 425 -23.68 19.36 -35.57
CA LEU A 425 -22.61 19.62 -34.59
C LEU A 425 -21.40 18.69 -34.79
N CYS A 426 -21.61 17.42 -35.15
CA CYS A 426 -20.51 16.51 -35.50
C CYS A 426 -19.79 16.90 -36.79
N SER A 427 -20.50 17.50 -37.75
CA SER A 427 -19.91 17.94 -39.03
C SER A 427 -19.01 19.18 -38.88
N ALA A 428 -19.35 20.09 -37.95
CA ALA A 428 -18.54 21.28 -37.67
C ALA A 428 -17.26 20.95 -36.88
N ALA A 429 -17.32 19.97 -35.97
CA ALA A 429 -16.15 19.52 -35.20
C ALA A 429 -15.10 18.80 -36.07
N PHE A 430 -15.53 18.04 -37.08
CA PHE A 430 -14.62 17.34 -38.00
C PHE A 430 -13.89 18.29 -38.95
N ALA A 431 -14.54 19.36 -39.43
CA ALA A 431 -13.91 20.37 -40.29
C ALA A 431 -12.86 21.22 -39.53
N GLY A 432 -13.08 21.47 -38.24
CA GLY A 432 -12.12 22.16 -37.36
C GLY A 432 -10.87 21.34 -37.05
N PHE A 433 -11.00 20.01 -36.88
CA PHE A 433 -9.86 19.13 -36.60
C PHE A 433 -9.00 18.81 -37.84
N TYR A 434 -9.61 18.72 -39.02
CA TYR A 434 -8.90 18.36 -40.25
C TYR A 434 -7.98 19.48 -40.77
N SER A 435 -8.30 20.75 -40.47
CA SER A 435 -7.48 21.91 -40.87
C SER A 435 -6.29 22.17 -39.94
N MET A 436 -6.24 21.57 -38.75
CA MET A 436 -5.18 21.79 -37.76
C MET A 436 -3.98 20.83 -37.88
N PHE A 437 -4.09 19.75 -38.67
CA PHE A 437 -3.08 18.69 -38.74
C PHE A 437 -2.34 18.53 -40.07
N ILE A 438 -2.67 19.31 -41.11
CA ILE A 438 -1.91 19.30 -42.38
C ILE A 438 -1.04 20.56 -42.45
N GLY A 439 0.01 20.56 -41.62
CA GLY A 439 1.08 21.55 -41.60
C GLY A 439 2.43 20.85 -41.56
N THR A 440 2.89 20.42 -42.74
CA THR A 440 4.27 20.03 -43.09
C THR A 440 5.04 19.14 -42.09
N ARG A 441 5.10 17.82 -42.35
CA ARG A 441 6.23 16.99 -41.89
C ARG A 441 6.93 16.34 -43.09
N ARG A 442 8.26 16.56 -43.14
CA ARG A 442 9.22 15.90 -44.03
C ARG A 442 9.21 14.39 -43.78
N VAL A 443 9.35 13.65 -44.87
CA VAL A 443 9.54 12.21 -44.89
C VAL A 443 11.04 11.93 -44.71
N ASP A 444 11.41 11.35 -43.57
CA ASP A 444 12.69 10.64 -43.44
C ASP A 444 12.38 9.14 -43.40
N ALA A 445 12.94 8.41 -44.36
CA ALA A 445 12.74 6.99 -44.56
C ALA A 445 13.56 6.18 -43.54
N TYR A 446 12.91 5.23 -42.86
CA TYR A 446 13.58 4.16 -42.12
C TYR A 446 13.33 2.82 -42.81
N ALA A 447 14.42 2.10 -43.08
CA ALA A 447 14.44 0.77 -43.67
C ALA A 447 14.06 -0.32 -42.63
N PRO A 448 13.40 -1.42 -43.04
CA PRO A 448 13.09 -2.53 -42.16
C PRO A 448 14.31 -3.43 -41.93
N ILE A 449 14.55 -3.81 -40.67
CA ILE A 449 15.50 -4.87 -40.28
C ILE A 449 14.70 -6.19 -40.23
N PRO A 450 15.21 -7.30 -40.82
CA PRO A 450 14.46 -8.54 -41.01
C PRO A 450 14.36 -9.42 -39.76
N ASP A 451 13.22 -10.10 -39.64
CA ASP A 451 12.93 -11.15 -38.68
C ASP A 451 13.93 -12.33 -38.79
N ALA A 452 14.53 -12.72 -37.67
CA ALA A 452 15.26 -13.98 -37.54
C ALA A 452 14.37 -15.00 -36.80
N ALA A 453 14.04 -16.07 -37.51
CA ALA A 453 13.34 -17.23 -36.98
C ALA A 453 14.19 -17.98 -35.94
N VAL A 454 13.52 -18.42 -34.87
CA VAL A 454 14.09 -19.34 -33.88
C VAL A 454 13.76 -20.76 -34.34
N ASP A 455 14.78 -21.47 -34.83
CA ASP A 455 14.69 -22.91 -35.07
C ASP A 455 14.83 -23.68 -33.75
N VAL A 456 13.92 -24.63 -33.57
CA VAL A 456 13.86 -25.61 -32.49
C VAL A 456 14.73 -26.81 -32.90
N VAL A 457 15.70 -27.16 -32.06
CA VAL A 457 16.24 -28.53 -31.92
C VAL A 457 16.46 -28.83 -30.45
#